data_AF-A0A852RLV6-F1
#
_entry.id   AF-A0A852RLV6-F1
#
_cell.length_a   1.000
_cell.length_b   1.000
_cell.length_c   1.000
_cell.angle_alpha   90.00
_cell.angle_beta   90.00
_cell.angle_gamma   90.00
#
_symmetry.space_group_name_H-M   'P 1'
#
loop_
_entity.id
_entity.type
_entity.pdbx_description
1 polymer ?
#
loop_
_entity_poly.entity_id
_entity_poly.type
_entity_poly.pdbx_seq_one_letter_code
_entity_poly.pdbx_strand_id
1 'polypeptide(L)'
;MPDEADGLDPTVDAVLWLTDAARSTPPPGLLARIDASVQRHGDRPDRAGLPCRPGRPGRLMTVVALALAGAFLFQATGNLVAGRWISDGIGEPYAPHAMFEMSLALLAAAVCAAAAAVRRAWGGLSVLTCTPLALSLGLHGVGELGQFAAGAALHTVEGALGVTLLGVWWWQWRDTRRRSREGGP
;
A
#
# COMPACT_ATOMS: atom_id res chain seq x y z
N MET A 1 5.14 58.20 -21.01
CA MET A 1 4.79 57.52 -19.74
C MET A 1 5.34 56.12 -19.83
N PRO A 2 6.31 55.73 -18.97
CA PRO A 2 6.87 54.39 -18.99
C PRO A 2 5.87 53.39 -18.39
N ASP A 3 5.88 52.21 -18.99
CA ASP A 3 5.14 50.99 -18.68
C ASP A 3 5.58 50.46 -17.30
N GLU A 4 4.74 50.55 -16.28
CA GLU A 4 4.94 49.83 -15.02
C GLU A 4 4.58 48.36 -15.26
N ALA A 5 5.58 47.58 -15.66
CA ALA A 5 5.52 46.13 -15.64
C ALA A 5 5.40 45.67 -14.18
N ASP A 6 4.16 45.36 -13.78
CA ASP A 6 3.75 44.74 -12.53
C ASP A 6 4.32 43.30 -12.45
N GLY A 7 5.65 43.20 -12.30
CA GLY A 7 6.36 41.96 -12.06
C GLY A 7 6.30 41.64 -10.58
N LEU A 8 5.27 40.92 -10.15
CA LEU A 8 5.20 40.37 -8.80
C LEU A 8 6.50 39.60 -8.48
N ASP A 9 7.06 39.87 -7.30
CA ASP A 9 8.25 39.22 -6.77
C ASP A 9 8.05 37.69 -6.78
N PRO A 10 8.98 36.89 -7.37
CA PRO A 10 8.88 35.43 -7.42
C PRO A 10 8.74 34.78 -6.02
N THR A 11 9.18 35.48 -4.98
CA THR A 11 9.00 35.07 -3.58
C THR A 11 7.54 35.15 -3.15
N VAL A 12 6.80 36.15 -3.62
CA VAL A 12 5.35 36.32 -3.39
C VAL A 12 4.58 35.25 -4.13
N ASP A 13 4.96 34.92 -5.37
CA ASP A 13 4.36 33.82 -6.14
C ASP A 13 4.55 32.45 -5.46
N ALA A 14 5.75 32.20 -4.92
CA ALA A 14 6.04 30.96 -4.20
C ALA A 14 5.22 30.83 -2.90
N VAL A 15 5.07 31.92 -2.15
CA VAL A 15 4.27 31.96 -0.91
C VAL A 15 2.78 31.82 -1.23
N LEU A 16 2.27 32.48 -2.27
CA LEU A 16 0.90 32.34 -2.72
C LEU A 16 0.60 30.92 -3.19
N TRP A 17 1.52 30.28 -3.92
CA TRP A 17 1.42 28.88 -4.32
C TRP A 17 1.37 27.93 -3.12
N LEU A 18 2.25 28.11 -2.12
CA LEU A 18 2.27 27.30 -0.90
C LEU A 18 0.98 27.47 -0.07
N THR A 19 0.46 28.70 -0.01
CA THR A 19 -0.77 29.02 0.72
C THR A 19 -2.00 28.45 0.00
N ASP A 20 -2.00 28.40 -1.33
CA ASP A 20 -3.06 27.78 -2.13
C ASP A 20 -3.02 26.24 -2.05
N ALA A 21 -1.81 25.66 -1.95
CA ALA A 21 -1.61 24.22 -1.75
C ALA A 21 -2.05 23.72 -0.35
N ALA A 22 -2.04 24.61 0.66
CA ALA A 22 -2.45 24.29 2.03
C ALA A 22 -3.97 24.43 2.28
N ARG A 23 -4.77 24.82 1.28
CA ARG A 23 -6.23 24.99 1.43
C ARG A 23 -6.93 23.64 1.57
N SER A 24 -7.81 23.53 2.56
CA SER A 24 -8.65 22.36 2.84
C SER A 24 -9.75 22.17 1.78
N THR A 25 -10.06 23.22 1.02
CA THR A 25 -11.07 23.24 -0.05
C THR A 25 -10.40 23.56 -1.38
N PRO A 26 -10.13 22.54 -2.23
CA PRO A 26 -9.51 22.75 -3.53
C PRO A 26 -10.39 23.60 -4.46
N PRO A 27 -9.80 24.37 -5.40
CA PRO A 27 -10.55 25.18 -6.35
C PRO A 27 -11.54 24.33 -7.17
N PRO A 28 -12.75 24.83 -7.48
CA PRO A 28 -13.78 24.06 -8.18
C PRO A 28 -13.32 23.57 -9.57
N GLY A 29 -12.45 24.34 -10.26
CA GLY A 29 -11.85 23.90 -11.52
C GLY A 29 -10.84 22.75 -11.36
N LEU A 30 -10.15 22.64 -10.22
CA LEU A 30 -9.30 21.48 -9.90
C LEU A 30 -10.17 20.26 -9.58
N LEU A 31 -11.20 20.42 -8.76
CA LEU A 31 -12.17 19.36 -8.48
C LEU A 31 -12.82 18.84 -9.77
N ALA A 32 -13.31 19.71 -10.64
CA ALA A 32 -13.90 19.32 -11.92
C ALA A 32 -12.91 18.57 -12.82
N ARG A 33 -11.62 18.93 -12.81
CA ARG A 33 -10.58 18.19 -13.56
C ARG A 33 -10.27 16.83 -12.94
N ILE A 34 -10.24 16.73 -11.61
CA ILE A 34 -10.07 15.46 -10.89
C ILE A 34 -11.27 14.57 -11.15
N ASP A 35 -12.49 15.08 -11.01
CA ASP A 35 -13.73 14.36 -11.28
C ASP A 35 -13.80 13.92 -12.75
N ALA A 36 -13.48 14.80 -13.69
CA ALA A 36 -13.41 14.44 -15.11
C ALA A 36 -12.28 13.43 -15.41
N SER A 37 -11.18 13.43 -14.64
CA SER A 37 -10.12 12.43 -14.77
C SER A 37 -10.55 11.08 -14.18
N VAL A 38 -11.19 11.09 -13.00
CA VAL A 38 -11.74 9.92 -12.32
C VAL A 38 -12.87 9.31 -13.15
N GLN A 39 -13.76 10.12 -13.72
CA GLN A 39 -14.80 9.68 -14.66
C GLN A 39 -14.18 9.12 -15.94
N ARG A 40 -13.19 9.79 -16.56
CA ARG A 40 -12.50 9.24 -17.74
C ARG A 40 -11.77 7.91 -17.47
N HIS A 41 -11.29 7.68 -16.23
CA HIS A 41 -10.66 6.42 -15.84
C HIS A 41 -11.67 5.38 -15.33
N GLY A 42 -12.82 5.81 -14.80
CA GLY A 42 -13.92 4.97 -14.36
C GLY A 42 -14.84 4.52 -15.48
N ASP A 43 -15.01 5.34 -16.52
CA ASP A 43 -15.92 5.15 -17.66
C ASP A 43 -15.20 4.69 -18.91
N ARG A 44 -13.90 4.40 -18.86
CA ARG A 44 -13.20 3.83 -20.02
C ARG A 44 -13.86 2.47 -20.32
N PRO A 45 -14.62 2.33 -21.42
CA PRO A 45 -15.26 1.06 -21.72
C PRO A 45 -14.17 0.03 -21.96
N ASP A 46 -14.36 -1.18 -21.45
CA ASP A 46 -13.62 -2.31 -22.01
C ASP A 46 -13.98 -2.41 -23.50
N ARG A 47 -13.11 -2.99 -24.35
CA ARG A 47 -13.30 -3.04 -25.84
C ARG A 47 -14.67 -3.61 -26.29
N ALA A 48 -15.46 -4.19 -25.37
CA ALA A 48 -16.79 -4.74 -25.58
C ALA A 48 -17.96 -3.79 -25.20
N GLY A 49 -17.73 -2.53 -24.82
CA GLY A 49 -18.81 -1.56 -24.55
C GLY A 49 -19.62 -1.82 -23.28
N LEU A 50 -19.10 -2.63 -22.36
CA LEU A 50 -19.73 -2.90 -21.06
C LEU A 50 -19.20 -1.92 -20.00
N PRO A 51 -20.04 -1.48 -19.04
CA PRO A 51 -19.61 -0.63 -17.94
C PRO A 51 -18.46 -1.30 -17.19
N CYS A 52 -17.42 -0.51 -16.88
CA CYS A 52 -16.23 -0.93 -16.15
C CYS A 52 -16.63 -1.59 -14.82
N ARG A 53 -16.78 -2.92 -14.81
CA ARG A 53 -16.90 -3.67 -13.56
C ARG A 53 -15.61 -3.39 -12.79
N PRO A 54 -15.67 -2.92 -11.53
CA PRO A 54 -14.47 -2.83 -10.70
C PRO A 54 -13.83 -4.22 -10.70
N GLY A 55 -12.66 -4.32 -11.34
CA GLY A 55 -12.03 -5.60 -11.63
C GLY A 55 -11.88 -6.39 -10.34
N ARG A 56 -12.65 -7.46 -10.19
CA ARG A 56 -12.51 -8.36 -9.04
C ARG A 56 -11.10 -8.94 -9.09
N PRO A 57 -10.37 -8.96 -7.97
CA PRO A 57 -9.07 -9.61 -7.94
C PRO A 57 -9.24 -11.11 -8.23
N GLY A 58 -8.22 -11.70 -8.85
CA GLY A 58 -8.18 -13.16 -9.04
C GLY A 58 -8.12 -13.87 -7.68
N ARG A 59 -8.66 -15.09 -7.59
CA ARG A 59 -8.73 -15.87 -6.33
C ARG A 59 -7.40 -15.95 -5.60
N LEU A 60 -6.31 -16.21 -6.34
CA LEU A 60 -4.98 -16.30 -5.76
C LEU A 60 -4.52 -14.96 -5.13
N MET A 61 -4.80 -13.83 -5.77
CA MET A 61 -4.51 -12.51 -5.22
C MET A 61 -5.29 -12.28 -3.93
N THR A 62 -6.59 -12.62 -3.92
CA THR A 62 -7.44 -12.52 -2.73
C THR A 62 -6.89 -13.37 -1.58
N VAL A 63 -6.55 -14.64 -1.84
CA VAL A 63 -6.03 -15.56 -0.81
C VAL A 63 -4.72 -15.05 -0.24
N VAL A 64 -3.76 -14.68 -1.09
CA VAL A 64 -2.44 -14.21 -0.63
C VAL A 64 -2.55 -12.89 0.11
N ALA A 65 -3.36 -11.95 -0.39
CA ALA A 65 -3.60 -10.67 0.25
C ALA A 65 -4.24 -10.84 1.65
N LEU A 66 -5.25 -11.70 1.78
CA LEU A 66 -5.90 -11.97 3.07
C LEU A 66 -4.99 -12.76 4.02
N ALA A 67 -4.20 -13.70 3.51
CA ALA A 67 -3.21 -14.41 4.32
C ALA A 67 -2.16 -13.45 4.89
N LEU A 68 -1.63 -12.53 4.06
CA LEU A 68 -0.68 -11.52 4.51
C LEU A 68 -1.32 -10.54 5.50
N ALA A 69 -2.55 -10.09 5.24
CA ALA A 69 -3.30 -9.26 6.17
C ALA A 69 -3.51 -9.97 7.52
N GLY A 70 -3.84 -11.27 7.48
CA GLY A 70 -3.98 -12.10 8.67
C GLY A 70 -2.69 -12.27 9.45
N ALA A 71 -1.55 -12.45 8.76
CA ALA A 71 -0.24 -12.54 9.39
C ALA A 71 0.14 -11.24 10.11
N PHE A 72 0.02 -10.09 9.44
CA PHE A 72 0.26 -8.79 10.07
C PHE A 72 -0.68 -8.50 11.24
N LEU A 73 -1.96 -8.85 11.11
CA LEU A 73 -2.93 -8.71 12.20
C LEU A 73 -2.57 -9.60 13.39
N PHE A 74 -2.17 -10.84 13.13
CA PHE A 74 -1.72 -11.78 14.15
C PHE A 74 -0.48 -11.24 14.88
N GLN A 75 0.52 -10.76 14.14
CA GLN A 75 1.72 -10.15 14.73
C GLN A 75 1.40 -8.90 15.54
N ALA A 76 0.59 -7.99 15.01
CA ALA A 76 0.16 -6.78 15.73
C ALA A 76 -0.55 -7.14 17.04
N THR A 77 -1.45 -8.12 17.01
CA THR A 77 -2.16 -8.58 18.21
C THR A 77 -1.19 -9.23 19.20
N GLY A 78 -0.25 -10.04 18.70
CA GLY A 78 0.80 -10.66 19.51
C GLY A 78 1.68 -9.63 20.21
N ASN A 79 2.11 -8.58 19.50
CA ASN A 79 2.88 -7.48 20.08
C ASN A 79 2.13 -6.76 21.21
N LEU A 80 0.82 -6.55 21.05
CA LEU A 80 -0.01 -5.87 22.05
C LEU A 80 -0.29 -6.72 23.29
N VAL A 81 -0.59 -8.01 23.10
CA VAL A 81 -1.07 -8.90 24.18
C VAL A 81 0.08 -9.67 24.84
N ALA A 82 1.06 -10.09 24.05
CA ALA A 82 2.15 -10.96 24.46
C ALA A 82 3.53 -10.29 24.37
N GLY A 83 3.62 -8.98 24.10
CA GLY A 83 4.89 -8.26 23.92
C GLY A 83 5.88 -8.48 25.08
N ARG A 84 5.39 -8.49 26.32
CA ARG A 84 6.25 -8.77 27.48
C ARG A 84 6.80 -10.19 27.48
N TRP A 85 5.96 -11.18 27.18
CA TRP A 85 6.38 -12.58 27.07
C TRP A 85 7.37 -12.78 25.93
N ILE A 86 7.19 -12.08 24.80
CA ILE A 86 8.12 -12.09 23.67
C ILE A 86 9.48 -11.53 24.12
N SER A 87 9.51 -10.35 24.74
CA SER A 87 10.74 -9.72 25.26
C SER A 87 11.48 -10.63 26.25
N ASP A 88 10.77 -11.23 27.20
CA ASP A 88 11.34 -12.20 28.14
C ASP A 88 11.90 -13.43 27.41
N GLY A 89 11.25 -13.88 26.34
CA GLY A 89 11.66 -15.03 25.52
C GLY A 89 12.92 -14.79 24.69
N ILE A 90 13.17 -13.55 24.24
CA ILE A 90 14.37 -13.17 23.47
C ILE A 90 15.50 -12.60 24.35
N GLY A 91 15.23 -12.35 25.63
CA GLY A 91 16.21 -11.79 26.58
C GLY A 91 16.45 -10.28 26.43
N GLU A 92 15.51 -9.55 25.82
CA GLU A 92 15.61 -8.11 25.56
C GLU A 92 14.69 -7.31 26.52
N PRO A 93 15.02 -6.05 26.85
CA PRO A 93 14.18 -5.22 27.70
C PRO A 93 12.84 -4.91 27.03
N TYR A 94 11.76 -5.03 27.79
CA TYR A 94 10.41 -4.75 27.28
C TYR A 94 10.22 -3.25 27.01
N ALA A 95 9.94 -2.91 25.74
CA ALA A 95 9.70 -1.54 25.28
C ALA A 95 8.25 -1.35 24.79
N PRO A 96 7.30 -0.98 25.68
CA PRO A 96 5.87 -0.96 25.36
C PRO A 96 5.49 0.03 24.26
N HIS A 97 6.16 1.19 24.18
CA HIS A 97 5.88 2.19 23.15
C HIS A 97 6.28 1.70 21.75
N ALA A 98 7.46 1.08 21.61
CA ALA A 98 7.90 0.50 20.35
C ALA A 98 6.96 -0.64 19.89
N MET A 99 6.54 -1.50 20.82
CA MET A 99 5.58 -2.57 20.52
C MET A 99 4.23 -2.02 20.05
N PHE A 100 3.72 -0.97 20.70
CA PHE A 100 2.46 -0.33 20.32
C PHE A 100 2.55 0.35 18.93
N GLU A 101 3.56 1.16 18.69
CA GLU A 101 3.77 1.86 17.41
C GLU A 101 3.93 0.88 16.26
N MET A 102 4.73 -0.19 16.46
CA MET A 102 4.89 -1.25 15.48
C MET A 102 3.57 -1.99 15.21
N SER A 103 2.76 -2.22 16.25
CA SER A 103 1.44 -2.85 16.11
C SER A 103 0.50 -2.00 15.26
N LEU A 104 0.50 -0.67 15.45
CA LEU A 104 -0.28 0.24 14.63
C LEU A 104 0.18 0.22 13.16
N ALA A 105 1.50 0.21 12.93
CA ALA A 105 2.05 0.10 11.58
C ALA A 105 1.64 -1.20 10.89
N LEU A 106 1.69 -2.33 11.60
CA LEU A 106 1.25 -3.64 11.10
C LEU A 106 -0.26 -3.70 10.82
N LEU A 107 -1.08 -3.09 11.68
CA LEU A 107 -2.53 -2.96 11.43
C LEU A 107 -2.81 -2.16 10.16
N ALA A 108 -2.12 -1.04 9.96
CA ALA A 108 -2.24 -0.25 8.74
C ALA A 108 -1.81 -1.06 7.50
N ALA A 109 -0.69 -1.78 7.59
CA ALA A 109 -0.23 -2.67 6.53
C ALA A 109 -1.25 -3.80 6.24
N ALA A 110 -1.89 -4.37 7.28
CA ALA A 110 -2.92 -5.39 7.12
C ALA A 110 -4.14 -4.84 6.34
N VAL A 111 -4.56 -3.61 6.63
CA VAL A 111 -5.63 -2.93 5.86
C VAL A 111 -5.21 -2.73 4.41
N CYS A 112 -3.97 -2.27 4.17
CA CYS A 112 -3.45 -2.13 2.81
C CYS A 112 -3.39 -3.46 2.07
N ALA A 113 -2.97 -4.54 2.72
CA ALA A 113 -2.96 -5.88 2.13
C ALA A 113 -4.40 -6.32 1.77
N ALA A 114 -5.34 -6.19 2.70
CA ALA A 114 -6.74 -6.54 2.47
C ALA A 114 -7.39 -5.74 1.32
N ALA A 115 -6.95 -4.51 1.05
CA ALA A 115 -7.45 -3.72 -0.08
C ALA A 115 -7.24 -4.41 -1.44
N ALA A 116 -6.13 -5.14 -1.62
CA ALA A 116 -5.88 -5.95 -2.83
C ALA A 116 -6.86 -7.12 -2.99
N ALA A 117 -7.44 -7.61 -1.89
CA ALA A 117 -8.47 -8.65 -1.89
C ALA A 117 -9.86 -8.10 -2.27
N VAL A 118 -10.08 -6.80 -2.10
CA VAL A 118 -11.36 -6.14 -2.41
C VAL A 118 -11.42 -5.71 -3.87
N ARG A 119 -10.37 -5.05 -4.38
CA ARG A 119 -10.38 -4.49 -5.74
C ARG A 119 -9.00 -4.51 -6.37
N ARG A 120 -8.92 -4.98 -7.61
CA ARG A 120 -7.67 -5.15 -8.36
C ARG A 120 -6.85 -3.86 -8.49
N ALA A 121 -7.51 -2.70 -8.59
CA ALA A 121 -6.84 -1.40 -8.68
C ALA A 121 -5.94 -1.09 -7.45
N TRP A 122 -6.26 -1.65 -6.28
CA TRP A 122 -5.44 -1.48 -5.08
C TRP A 122 -4.20 -2.38 -5.05
N GLY A 123 -4.11 -3.39 -5.92
CA GLY A 123 -3.02 -4.37 -5.89
C GLY A 123 -1.62 -3.75 -5.95
N GLY A 124 -1.44 -2.70 -6.76
CA GLY A 124 -0.16 -2.00 -6.84
C GLY A 124 0.19 -1.26 -5.55
N LEU A 125 -0.79 -0.58 -4.94
CA LEU A 125 -0.59 0.09 -3.66
C LEU A 125 -0.27 -0.92 -2.56
N SER A 126 -1.03 -2.02 -2.46
CA SER A 126 -0.79 -3.09 -1.50
C SER A 126 0.60 -3.69 -1.64
N VAL A 127 1.08 -3.91 -2.87
CA VAL A 127 2.45 -4.38 -3.12
C VAL A 127 3.48 -3.37 -2.62
N LEU A 128 3.34 -2.09 -2.95
CA LEU A 128 4.30 -1.05 -2.58
C LEU A 128 4.37 -0.85 -1.07
N THR A 129 3.24 -0.93 -0.36
CA THR A 129 3.22 -0.75 1.10
C THR A 129 3.63 -2.00 1.85
N CYS A 130 3.17 -3.17 1.43
CA CYS A 130 3.30 -4.40 2.22
C CYS A 130 4.58 -5.18 1.90
N THR A 131 5.04 -5.19 0.64
CA THR A 131 6.16 -6.04 0.23
C THR A 131 7.48 -5.64 0.90
N PRO A 132 7.88 -4.35 0.97
CA PRO A 132 9.13 -3.97 1.65
C PRO A 132 9.13 -4.39 3.12
N LEU A 133 8.01 -4.16 3.81
CA LEU A 133 7.84 -4.55 5.21
C LEU A 133 7.92 -6.07 5.40
N ALA A 134 7.16 -6.82 4.60
CA ALA A 134 7.14 -8.28 4.65
C ALA A 134 8.52 -8.89 4.36
N LEU A 135 9.26 -8.34 3.38
CA LEU A 135 10.63 -8.78 3.09
C LEU A 135 11.59 -8.48 4.24
N SER A 136 11.47 -7.29 4.85
CA SER A 136 12.28 -6.93 6.03
C SER A 136 12.04 -7.89 7.18
N LEU A 137 10.78 -8.22 7.46
CA LEU A 137 10.40 -9.22 8.47
C LEU A 137 10.95 -10.59 8.10
N GLY A 138 10.73 -11.08 6.88
CA GLY A 138 11.25 -12.36 6.42
C GLY A 138 12.77 -12.51 6.55
N LEU A 139 13.53 -11.47 6.20
CA LEU A 139 14.99 -11.46 6.40
C LEU A 139 15.36 -11.52 7.87
N HIS A 140 14.63 -10.82 8.73
CA HIS A 140 14.82 -10.86 10.17
C HIS A 140 14.54 -12.26 10.74
N GLY A 141 13.42 -12.88 10.34
CA GLY A 141 13.05 -14.23 10.78
C GLY A 141 14.10 -15.29 10.46
N VAL A 142 14.77 -15.20 9.30
CA VAL A 142 15.90 -16.09 8.97
C VAL A 142 17.06 -15.92 9.95
N GLY A 143 17.31 -14.69 10.41
CA GLY A 143 18.33 -14.40 11.42
C GLY A 143 17.98 -14.90 12.83
N GLU A 144 16.69 -15.03 13.15
CA GLU A 144 16.19 -15.36 14.49
C GLU A 144 15.93 -16.87 14.72
N LEU A 145 16.16 -17.73 13.72
CA LEU A 145 15.85 -19.17 13.80
C LEU A 145 16.44 -19.89 15.04
N GLY A 146 17.54 -19.39 15.60
CA GLY A 146 18.19 -19.95 16.79
C GLY A 146 17.79 -19.29 18.12
N GLN A 147 17.02 -18.20 18.11
CA GLN A 147 16.68 -17.41 19.30
C GLN A 147 15.21 -17.57 19.67
N PHE A 148 14.31 -17.46 18.69
CA PHE A 148 12.88 -17.52 18.93
C PHE A 148 12.14 -18.14 17.75
N ALA A 149 11.99 -19.47 17.79
CA ALA A 149 11.45 -20.25 16.68
C ALA A 149 10.04 -19.81 16.23
N ALA A 150 9.20 -19.37 17.16
CA ALA A 150 7.85 -18.90 16.84
C ALA A 150 7.86 -17.58 16.05
N GLY A 151 8.69 -16.61 16.46
CA GLY A 151 8.87 -15.34 15.73
C GLY A 151 9.52 -15.57 14.37
N ALA A 152 10.60 -16.36 14.33
CA ALA A 152 11.28 -16.73 13.10
C ALA A 152 10.34 -17.38 12.06
N ALA A 153 9.48 -18.30 12.50
CA ALA A 153 8.48 -18.93 11.64
C ALA A 153 7.47 -17.92 11.10
N LEU A 154 6.91 -17.06 11.96
CA LEU A 154 5.93 -16.04 11.56
C LEU A 154 6.52 -15.06 10.54
N HIS A 155 7.68 -14.49 10.84
CA HIS A 155 8.39 -13.55 9.97
C HIS A 155 8.74 -14.18 8.62
N THR A 156 9.21 -15.43 8.61
CA THR A 156 9.52 -16.15 7.35
C THR A 156 8.26 -16.33 6.50
N VAL A 157 7.12 -16.66 7.13
CA VAL A 157 5.81 -16.76 6.45
C VAL A 157 5.39 -15.41 5.87
N GLU A 158 5.53 -14.31 6.62
CA GLU A 158 5.24 -12.97 6.13
C GLU A 158 6.09 -12.63 4.89
N GLY A 159 7.39 -12.89 4.94
CA GLY A 159 8.30 -12.71 3.82
C GLY A 159 7.88 -13.50 2.58
N ALA A 160 7.56 -14.78 2.75
CA ALA A 160 7.09 -15.64 1.67
C ALA A 160 5.78 -15.13 1.06
N LEU A 161 4.84 -14.67 1.89
CA LEU A 161 3.58 -14.07 1.45
C LEU A 161 3.81 -12.75 0.70
N GLY A 162 4.74 -11.91 1.16
CA GLY A 162 5.14 -10.67 0.48
C GLY A 162 5.70 -10.92 -0.92
N VAL A 163 6.63 -11.88 -1.06
CA VAL A 163 7.16 -12.31 -2.37
C VAL A 163 6.04 -12.83 -3.27
N THR A 164 5.16 -13.65 -2.72
CA THR A 164 4.03 -14.23 -3.47
C THR A 164 3.07 -13.15 -3.95
N LEU A 165 2.75 -12.16 -3.09
CA LEU A 165 1.88 -11.04 -3.44
C LEU A 165 2.46 -10.25 -4.62
N LEU A 166 3.76 -9.91 -4.55
CA LEU A 166 4.47 -9.24 -5.63
C LEU A 166 4.44 -10.07 -6.91
N GLY A 167 4.72 -11.37 -6.84
CA GLY A 167 4.72 -12.27 -7.98
C GLY A 167 3.37 -12.37 -8.68
N VAL A 168 2.29 -12.52 -7.90
CA VAL A 168 0.91 -12.59 -8.40
C VAL A 168 0.50 -11.28 -9.04
N TRP A 169 0.77 -10.15 -8.38
CA TRP A 169 0.48 -8.83 -8.93
C TRP A 169 1.23 -8.60 -10.25
N TRP A 170 2.53 -8.90 -10.26
CA TRP A 170 3.40 -8.75 -11.43
C TRP A 170 2.92 -9.60 -12.61
N TRP A 171 2.49 -10.84 -12.36
CA TRP A 171 1.89 -11.68 -13.39
C TRP A 171 0.61 -11.04 -13.94
N GLN A 172 -0.35 -10.68 -13.08
CA GLN A 172 -1.60 -10.06 -13.53
C GLN A 172 -1.38 -8.78 -14.33
N TRP A 173 -0.42 -7.95 -13.93
CA TRP A 173 -0.04 -6.74 -14.63
C TRP A 173 0.54 -7.03 -16.02
N ARG A 174 1.45 -8.02 -16.12
CA ARG A 174 2.01 -8.47 -17.40
C ARG A 174 0.94 -9.02 -18.35
N ASP A 175 0.02 -9.83 -17.85
CA ASP A 175 -1.07 -10.42 -18.65
C ASP A 175 -1.99 -9.33 -19.22
N THR A 176 -2.36 -8.34 -18.40
CA THR A 176 -3.16 -7.20 -18.88
C THR A 176 -2.43 -6.40 -19.95
N ARG A 177 -1.13 -6.14 -19.77
CA ARG A 177 -0.32 -5.44 -20.79
C ARG A 177 -0.20 -6.21 -22.10
N ARG A 178 -0.10 -7.55 -22.06
CA ARG A 178 -0.07 -8.39 -23.27
C ARG A 178 -1.39 -8.32 -24.04
N ARG A 179 -2.52 -8.52 -23.35
CA ARG A 179 -3.86 -8.44 -23.97
C ARG A 179 -4.18 -7.05 -24.56
N SER A 180 -3.70 -5.98 -23.93
CA SER A 180 -3.83 -4.64 -24.50
C SER A 180 -3.10 -4.48 -25.83
N ARG A 181 -1.92 -5.10 -25.99
CA ARG A 181 -1.11 -5.09 -27.22
C ARG A 181 -1.68 -5.96 -28.33
N GLU A 182 -2.20 -7.15 -28.00
CA GLU A 182 -2.72 -8.11 -28.99
C GLU A 182 -4.08 -7.73 -29.56
N GLY A 183 -4.92 -7.00 -28.83
CA GLY A 183 -6.19 -6.49 -29.35
C GLY A 183 -6.16 -5.06 -29.89
N GLY A 184 -4.96 -4.47 -30.06
CA GLY A 184 -4.83 -3.17 -30.72
C GLY A 184 -5.17 -3.30 -32.21
N PRO A 185 -5.95 -2.37 -32.79
CA PRO A 185 -6.22 -2.35 -34.23
C PRO A 185 -4.93 -2.22 -35.05
#